data_AF-A0A2M9BPX5-F1
#
_entry.id   AF-A0A2M9BPX5-F1
#
_cell.length_a   1.000
_cell.length_b   1.000
_cell.length_c   1.000
_cell.angle_alpha   90.00
_cell.angle_beta   90.00
_cell.angle_gamma   90.00
#
_symmetry.space_group_name_H-M   'P 1'
#
loop_
_entity.id
_entity.type
_entity.pdbx_description
1 polymer ?
#
loop_
_entity_poly.entity_id
_entity_poly.type
_entity_poly.pdbx_seq_one_letter_code
_entity_poly.pdbx_strand_id
1 'polypeptide(L)'
;MNETLTIALVTLGVVGGSILLLQHIPLGPNFQDGEFRRHLTASEKAILARGDTVGKVHKAYQDVWHSSYDQGPLRVESRGGKTYKFTPYGHWQRLSKQGQLQADFYYPNPGSRDTYWREYLPDGSLDFILYSLPAVLNGDSVTETRMVYFTRTSPQDTAVVTHSFSKGNKLIKGADYLSYDTRGRRPAPQDSKFSR
;
A
#
# COMPACT_ATOMS: atom_id res chain seq x y z
N MET A 1 -0.72 28.40 -18.72
CA MET A 1 -1.89 27.72 -18.10
C MET A 1 -2.45 26.73 -19.10
N ASN A 2 -2.34 25.40 -18.98
CA ASN A 2 -1.54 24.53 -18.11
C ASN A 2 -1.64 23.13 -18.75
N GLU A 3 -0.76 22.78 -19.68
CA GLU A 3 -0.65 21.39 -20.18
C GLU A 3 -0.44 20.39 -19.03
N THR A 4 0.21 20.84 -17.95
CA THR A 4 0.40 20.12 -16.69
C THR A 4 -0.92 19.81 -15.96
N LEU A 5 -1.92 20.69 -16.04
CA LEU A 5 -3.23 20.48 -15.40
C LEU A 5 -4.08 19.48 -16.20
N THR A 6 -3.95 19.50 -17.52
CA THR A 6 -4.59 18.53 -18.42
C THR A 6 -4.04 17.11 -18.22
N ILE A 7 -2.72 16.96 -18.06
CA ILE A 7 -2.08 15.66 -17.79
C ILE A 7 -2.47 15.13 -16.39
N ALA A 8 -2.53 15.98 -15.37
CA ALA A 8 -2.94 15.59 -14.02
C ALA A 8 -4.40 15.10 -13.97
N LEU A 9 -5.32 15.77 -14.67
CA LEU A 9 -6.73 15.38 -14.75
C LEU A 9 -6.94 14.07 -15.53
N VAL A 10 -6.20 13.87 -16.63
CA VAL A 10 -6.23 12.60 -17.39
C VAL A 10 -5.68 11.45 -16.56
N THR A 11 -4.62 11.68 -15.76
CA THR A 11 -4.01 10.64 -14.92
C THR A 11 -4.93 10.26 -13.75
N LEU A 12 -5.58 11.24 -13.10
CA LEU A 12 -6.61 11.00 -12.08
C LEU A 12 -7.84 10.29 -12.63
N GLY A 13 -8.27 10.63 -13.85
CA GLY A 13 -9.39 9.97 -14.54
C GLY A 13 -9.09 8.52 -14.91
N VAL A 14 -7.87 8.23 -15.41
CA VAL A 14 -7.45 6.87 -15.77
C VAL A 14 -7.23 6.00 -14.53
N VAL A 15 -6.63 6.54 -13.46
CA VAL A 15 -6.45 5.83 -12.19
C VAL A 15 -7.78 5.63 -11.48
N GLY A 16 -8.62 6.67 -11.37
CA GLY A 16 -9.94 6.58 -10.75
C GLY A 16 -10.93 5.68 -11.50
N GLY A 17 -10.93 5.73 -12.83
CA GLY A 17 -11.75 4.87 -13.69
C GLY A 17 -11.32 3.40 -13.64
N SER A 18 -10.01 3.14 -13.60
CA SER A 18 -9.49 1.78 -13.42
C SER A 18 -9.84 1.21 -12.05
N ILE A 19 -9.83 2.04 -11.00
CA ILE A 19 -10.20 1.65 -9.63
C ILE A 19 -11.69 1.28 -9.52
N LEU A 20 -12.58 2.01 -10.18
CA LEU A 20 -14.03 1.70 -10.18
C LEU A 20 -14.37 0.43 -10.99
N LEU A 21 -13.66 0.17 -12.09
CA LEU A 21 -13.83 -1.04 -12.89
C LEU A 21 -13.25 -2.30 -12.20
N LEU A 22 -12.24 -2.16 -11.33
CA LEU A 22 -11.63 -3.27 -10.60
C LEU A 22 -12.41 -3.68 -9.33
N GLN A 23 -13.27 -2.80 -8.80
CA GLN A 23 -14.16 -3.11 -7.66
C GLN A 23 -15.21 -4.19 -7.96
N HIS A 24 -15.38 -4.55 -9.23
CA HIS A 24 -16.35 -5.55 -9.69
C HIS A 24 -15.70 -6.79 -10.30
N ILE A 25 -14.39 -7.04 -10.09
CA ILE A 25 -13.85 -8.36 -10.43
C ILE A 25 -14.45 -9.36 -9.43
N PRO A 26 -15.37 -10.25 -9.86
CA PRO A 26 -15.86 -11.29 -8.97
C PRO A 26 -14.65 -12.13 -8.56
N LEU A 27 -14.48 -12.32 -7.25
CA LEU A 27 -13.47 -13.22 -6.72
C LEU A 27 -13.67 -14.57 -7.42
N GLY A 28 -12.63 -15.06 -8.11
CA GLY A 28 -12.71 -16.36 -8.76
C GLY A 28 -13.15 -17.43 -7.74
N PRO A 29 -13.87 -18.48 -8.17
CA PRO A 29 -14.49 -19.48 -7.30
C PRO A 29 -13.53 -20.21 -6.34
N ASN A 30 -12.22 -19.98 -6.49
CA ASN A 30 -11.13 -20.64 -5.79
C ASN A 30 -10.37 -19.69 -4.84
N PHE A 31 -10.99 -18.62 -4.32
CA PHE A 31 -10.31 -17.72 -3.39
C PHE A 31 -9.83 -18.43 -2.11
N GLN A 32 -10.40 -19.59 -1.77
CA GLN A 32 -9.96 -20.46 -0.67
C GLN A 32 -8.84 -21.45 -1.05
N ASP A 33 -8.50 -21.59 -2.34
CA ASP A 33 -7.34 -22.37 -2.81
C ASP A 33 -6.06 -21.60 -2.46
N GLY A 34 -5.79 -21.54 -1.17
CA GLY A 34 -4.63 -20.91 -0.57
C GLY A 34 -3.45 -21.85 -0.66
N GLU A 35 -2.94 -22.08 -1.86
CA GLU A 35 -1.58 -22.56 -1.98
C GLU A 35 -0.63 -21.42 -1.57
N PHE A 36 -0.24 -21.46 -0.30
CA PHE A 36 0.88 -20.73 0.24
C PHE A 36 2.12 -21.03 -0.62
N ARG A 37 2.50 -20.12 -1.53
CA ARG A 37 3.68 -20.30 -2.38
C ARG A 37 4.72 -19.20 -2.14
N ARG A 38 5.24 -19.11 -0.90
CA ARG A 38 6.68 -18.84 -0.71
C ARG A 38 7.54 -19.97 -1.32
N HIS A 39 6.90 -21.09 -1.64
CA HIS A 39 7.47 -22.17 -2.42
C HIS A 39 7.47 -21.85 -3.91
N LEU A 40 8.64 -22.06 -4.51
CA LEU A 40 8.79 -22.08 -5.95
C LEU A 40 8.46 -23.49 -6.45
N THR A 41 7.65 -23.57 -7.50
CA THR A 41 7.41 -24.81 -8.23
C THR A 41 8.72 -25.29 -8.87
N ALA A 42 8.77 -26.56 -9.29
CA ALA A 42 9.94 -27.08 -9.99
C ALA A 42 10.27 -26.28 -11.27
N SER A 43 9.24 -25.84 -12.01
CA SER A 43 9.41 -25.00 -13.20
C SER A 43 9.92 -23.61 -12.85
N GLU A 44 9.38 -22.96 -11.81
CA GLU A 44 9.86 -21.65 -11.34
C GLU A 44 11.32 -21.74 -10.86
N LYS A 45 11.70 -22.82 -10.16
CA LYS A 45 13.10 -23.06 -9.76
C LYS A 45 14.02 -23.25 -10.96
N ALA A 46 13.57 -23.97 -11.98
CA ALA A 46 14.35 -24.18 -13.21
C ALA A 46 14.56 -22.87 -13.97
N ILE A 47 13.55 -21.99 -14.02
CA ILE A 47 13.67 -20.63 -14.57
C ILE A 47 14.74 -19.85 -13.79
N LEU A 48 14.62 -19.79 -12.46
CA LEU A 48 15.57 -19.07 -11.60
C LEU A 48 16.99 -19.63 -11.65
N ALA A 49 17.16 -20.94 -11.85
CA ALA A 49 18.47 -21.59 -11.99
C ALA A 49 19.22 -21.17 -13.25
N ARG A 50 18.51 -20.70 -14.29
CA ARG A 50 19.09 -20.12 -15.50
C ARG A 50 19.47 -18.64 -15.37
N GLY A 51 19.17 -18.02 -14.22
CA GLY A 51 19.39 -16.59 -14.00
C GLY A 51 18.22 -15.71 -14.43
N ASP A 52 17.11 -16.30 -14.89
CA ASP A 52 15.89 -15.57 -15.25
C ASP A 52 15.13 -15.09 -13.99
N THR A 53 14.13 -14.23 -14.18
CA THR A 53 13.22 -13.78 -13.12
C THR A 53 11.85 -14.45 -13.26
N VAL A 54 11.18 -14.69 -12.13
CA VAL A 54 9.82 -15.27 -12.11
C VAL A 54 8.84 -14.21 -11.61
N GLY A 55 7.84 -13.89 -12.41
CA GLY A 55 6.66 -13.15 -11.96
C GLY A 55 5.54 -14.12 -11.58
N LYS A 56 4.93 -13.92 -10.42
CA LYS A 56 3.76 -14.71 -9.98
C LYS A 56 2.80 -13.88 -9.17
N VAL A 57 1.53 -14.30 -9.11
CA VAL A 57 0.60 -13.82 -8.10
C VAL A 57 0.87 -14.59 -6.81
N HIS A 58 1.00 -13.88 -5.70
CA HIS A 58 1.29 -14.45 -4.40
C HIS A 58 0.13 -14.20 -3.44
N LYS A 59 -0.01 -15.09 -2.45
CA LYS A 59 -0.94 -15.01 -1.34
C LYS A 59 -0.18 -15.23 -0.03
N ALA A 60 -0.24 -14.28 0.90
CA ALA A 60 0.44 -14.33 2.19
C ALA A 60 -0.56 -14.08 3.34
N TYR A 61 -0.66 -15.01 4.28
CA TYR A 61 -1.44 -14.79 5.50
C TYR A 61 -0.71 -13.79 6.42
N GLN A 62 -1.47 -12.85 7.00
CA GLN A 62 -0.94 -11.79 7.85
C GLN A 62 -0.91 -12.17 9.34
N ASP A 63 -1.59 -13.25 9.72
CA ASP A 63 -1.61 -13.74 11.10
C ASP A 63 -1.56 -15.27 11.17
N VAL A 64 -1.28 -15.79 12.36
CA VAL A 64 -1.25 -17.24 12.64
C VAL A 64 -2.62 -17.90 12.54
N TRP A 65 -3.69 -17.11 12.61
CA TRP A 65 -5.08 -17.58 12.55
C TRP A 65 -5.63 -17.64 11.11
N HIS A 66 -4.84 -17.18 10.13
CA HIS A 66 -5.23 -17.04 8.73
C HIS A 66 -6.57 -16.29 8.58
N SER A 67 -6.77 -15.25 9.39
CA SER A 67 -8.01 -14.46 9.39
C SER A 67 -8.08 -13.51 8.19
N SER A 68 -6.92 -13.14 7.66
CA SER A 68 -6.77 -12.35 6.44
C SER A 68 -5.54 -12.77 5.64
N TYR A 69 -5.58 -12.50 4.35
CA TYR A 69 -4.47 -12.72 3.45
C TYR A 69 -4.28 -11.55 2.50
N ASP A 70 -3.02 -11.28 2.19
CA ASP A 70 -2.61 -10.32 1.20
C ASP A 70 -2.36 -11.04 -0.12
N GLN A 71 -2.87 -10.49 -1.23
CA GLN A 71 -2.72 -11.04 -2.56
C GLN A 71 -2.26 -9.97 -3.55
N GLY A 72 -1.27 -10.30 -4.37
CA GLY A 72 -0.81 -9.41 -5.45
C GLY A 72 0.43 -9.94 -6.18
N PRO A 73 0.98 -9.18 -7.14
CA PRO A 73 2.09 -9.62 -7.95
C PRO A 73 3.43 -9.54 -7.20
N LEU A 74 4.21 -10.61 -7.35
CA LEU A 74 5.49 -10.84 -6.70
C LEU A 74 6.52 -11.22 -7.75
N ARG A 75 7.67 -10.54 -7.72
CA ARG A 75 8.84 -10.88 -8.53
C ARG A 75 9.81 -11.70 -7.70
N VAL A 76 10.32 -12.78 -8.26
CA VAL A 76 11.33 -13.64 -7.63
C VAL A 76 12.60 -13.63 -8.46
N GLU A 77 13.72 -13.45 -7.78
CA GLU A 77 15.06 -13.39 -8.36
C GLU A 77 16.00 -14.29 -7.55
N SER A 78 16.94 -14.97 -8.20
CA SER A 78 18.02 -15.69 -7.50
C SER A 78 19.03 -14.70 -6.94
N ARG A 79 19.47 -14.88 -5.68
CA ARG A 79 20.58 -14.10 -5.08
C ARG A 79 21.92 -14.83 -5.13
N GLY A 80 22.02 -15.88 -5.93
CA GLY A 80 23.17 -16.80 -5.92
C GLY A 80 22.95 -17.95 -4.93
N GLY A 81 23.32 -19.16 -5.36
CA GLY A 81 23.09 -20.38 -4.59
C GLY A 81 21.61 -20.76 -4.47
N LYS A 82 21.17 -21.17 -3.27
CA LYS A 82 19.79 -21.61 -2.97
C LYS A 82 18.89 -20.50 -2.42
N THR A 83 19.32 -19.24 -2.47
CA THR A 83 18.59 -18.12 -1.88
C THR A 83 17.84 -17.33 -2.94
N TYR A 84 16.60 -16.95 -2.62
CA TYR A 84 15.70 -16.22 -3.51
C TYR A 84 15.27 -14.91 -2.86
N LYS A 85 15.21 -13.84 -3.65
CA LYS A 85 14.64 -12.55 -3.28
C LYS A 85 13.23 -12.47 -3.81
N PHE A 86 12.28 -12.22 -2.93
CA PHE A 86 10.88 -11.98 -3.26
C PHE A 86 10.60 -10.49 -3.13
N THR A 87 10.13 -9.87 -4.20
CA THR A 87 9.96 -8.41 -4.29
C THR A 87 8.52 -8.11 -4.74
N PRO A 88 7.66 -7.57 -3.86
CA PRO A 88 6.31 -7.17 -4.25
C PRO A 88 6.38 -5.95 -5.18
N TYR A 89 5.44 -5.88 -6.11
CA TYR A 89 5.25 -4.73 -7.01
C TYR A 89 3.76 -4.62 -7.37
N GLY A 90 3.36 -3.48 -7.95
CA GLY A 90 1.99 -3.28 -8.44
C GLY A 90 0.94 -3.24 -7.34
N HIS A 91 -0.30 -3.55 -7.71
CA HIS A 91 -1.46 -3.52 -6.80
C HIS A 91 -1.61 -4.83 -6.04
N TRP A 92 -1.82 -4.70 -4.74
CA TRP A 92 -2.09 -5.76 -3.81
C TRP A 92 -3.37 -5.44 -3.04
N GLN A 93 -4.03 -6.49 -2.56
CA GLN A 93 -5.24 -6.40 -1.77
C GLN A 93 -5.14 -7.30 -0.55
N ARG A 94 -5.71 -6.88 0.57
CA ARG A 94 -5.97 -7.74 1.73
C ARG A 94 -7.42 -8.16 1.71
N LEU A 95 -7.64 -9.47 1.79
CA LEU A 95 -8.95 -10.06 1.89
C LEU A 95 -9.10 -10.81 3.21
N SER A 96 -10.27 -10.73 3.82
CA SER A 96 -10.64 -11.60 4.93
C SER A 96 -10.71 -13.06 4.47
N LYS A 97 -10.76 -14.00 5.42
CA LYS A 97 -11.00 -15.42 5.12
C LYS A 97 -12.29 -15.67 4.33
N GLN A 98 -13.28 -14.78 4.45
CA GLN A 98 -14.55 -14.82 3.73
C GLN A 98 -14.49 -14.07 2.39
N GLY A 99 -13.35 -13.52 2.00
CA GLY A 99 -13.16 -12.78 0.75
C GLY A 99 -13.56 -11.31 0.82
N GLN A 100 -13.86 -10.75 2.00
CA GLN A 100 -14.17 -9.33 2.11
C GLN A 100 -12.90 -8.49 1.97
N LEU A 101 -12.96 -7.40 1.20
CA LEU A 101 -11.85 -6.47 1.06
C LEU A 101 -11.61 -5.73 2.38
N GLN A 102 -10.38 -5.84 2.89
CA GLN A 102 -9.93 -5.16 4.12
C GLN A 102 -8.88 -4.10 3.83
N ALA A 103 -8.10 -4.25 2.75
CA ALA A 103 -7.14 -3.23 2.34
C ALA A 103 -6.80 -3.28 0.85
N ASP A 104 -6.37 -2.15 0.31
CA ASP A 104 -5.66 -2.04 -0.96
C ASP A 104 -4.30 -1.42 -0.73
N PHE A 105 -3.25 -1.91 -1.38
CA PHE A 105 -1.98 -1.22 -1.38
C PHE A 105 -1.24 -1.35 -2.71
N TYR A 106 -0.43 -0.35 -3.04
CA TYR A 106 0.27 -0.25 -4.30
C TYR A 106 1.75 0.00 -4.08
N TYR A 107 2.57 -0.88 -4.66
CA TYR A 107 4.02 -0.75 -4.72
C TYR A 107 4.40 -0.16 -6.08
N PRO A 108 4.72 1.14 -6.16
CA PRO A 108 4.97 1.80 -7.44
C PRO A 108 6.17 1.23 -8.18
N ASN A 109 7.17 0.74 -7.44
CA ASN A 109 8.32 0.03 -7.97
C ASN A 109 8.65 -1.19 -7.10
N PRO A 110 9.23 -2.27 -7.69
CA PRO A 110 9.65 -3.44 -6.92
C PRO A 110 10.56 -3.07 -5.74
N GLY A 111 10.10 -3.34 -4.52
CA GLY A 111 10.88 -3.11 -3.29
C GLY A 111 10.88 -1.65 -2.80
N SER A 112 10.04 -0.79 -3.38
CA SER A 112 9.78 0.54 -2.83
C SER A 112 9.10 0.45 -1.47
N ARG A 113 9.47 1.35 -0.56
CA ARG A 113 8.76 1.56 0.72
C ARG A 113 7.63 2.59 0.60
N ASP A 114 7.64 3.40 -0.46
CA ASP A 114 6.63 4.42 -0.73
C ASP A 114 5.36 3.74 -1.23
N THR A 115 4.57 3.27 -0.28
CA THR A 115 3.38 2.47 -0.52
C THR A 115 2.18 3.40 -0.47
N TYR A 116 1.28 3.30 -1.46
CA TYR A 116 -0.08 3.79 -1.27
C TYR A 116 -0.87 2.68 -0.58
N TRP A 117 -1.58 2.95 0.51
CA TRP A 117 -2.35 1.97 1.26
C TRP A 117 -3.72 2.57 1.61
N ARG A 118 -4.81 1.82 1.42
CA ARG A 118 -6.15 2.09 1.96
C ARG A 118 -6.58 0.91 2.82
N GLU A 119 -7.00 1.18 4.05
CA GLU A 119 -7.59 0.17 4.93
C GLU A 119 -9.09 0.45 5.09
N TYR A 120 -9.88 -0.61 5.18
CA TYR A 120 -11.32 -0.56 5.29
C TYR A 120 -11.79 -1.19 6.61
N LEU A 121 -12.84 -0.61 7.19
CA LEU A 121 -13.61 -1.20 8.28
C LEU A 121 -14.49 -2.35 7.75
N PRO A 122 -15.04 -3.21 8.64
CA PRO A 122 -15.88 -4.34 8.24
C PRO A 122 -17.14 -3.98 7.45
N ASP A 123 -17.64 -2.74 7.59
CA ASP A 123 -18.77 -2.21 6.83
C ASP A 123 -18.38 -1.65 5.45
N GLY A 124 -17.09 -1.72 5.09
CA GLY A 124 -16.53 -1.23 3.84
C GLY A 124 -16.14 0.25 3.86
N SER A 125 -16.35 0.97 4.97
CA SER A 125 -15.92 2.36 5.07
C SER A 125 -14.40 2.47 5.21
N LEU A 126 -13.81 3.61 4.82
CA LEU A 126 -12.37 3.82 5.00
C LEU A 126 -12.03 3.96 6.49
N ASP A 127 -11.02 3.22 6.94
CA ASP A 127 -10.39 3.39 8.27
C ASP A 127 -9.25 4.41 8.16
N PHE A 128 -8.30 4.14 7.27
CA PHE A 128 -7.22 5.08 6.96
C PHE A 128 -6.70 4.96 5.52
N ILE A 129 -5.99 5.99 5.08
CA ILE A 129 -5.17 5.99 3.87
C ILE A 129 -3.75 6.39 4.24
N LEU A 130 -2.76 5.63 3.79
CA LEU A 130 -1.35 6.00 3.84
C LEU A 130 -0.81 6.26 2.44
N TYR A 131 -0.03 7.32 2.27
CA TYR A 131 0.68 7.61 1.02
C TYR A 131 1.91 8.48 1.27
N SER A 132 2.86 8.45 0.34
CA SER A 132 4.10 9.22 0.41
C SER A 132 4.20 10.22 -0.74
N LEU A 133 4.73 11.41 -0.45
CA LEU A 133 4.92 12.50 -1.42
C LEU A 133 6.31 13.13 -1.25
N PRO A 134 6.93 13.66 -2.31
CA PRO A 134 8.10 14.53 -2.19
C PRO A 134 7.77 15.78 -1.37
N ALA A 135 8.68 16.16 -0.48
CA ALA A 135 8.56 17.35 0.36
C ALA A 135 9.92 18.04 0.56
N VAL A 136 9.90 19.25 1.13
CA VAL A 136 11.09 19.98 1.54
C VAL A 136 11.01 20.27 3.03
N LEU A 137 12.03 19.88 3.78
CA LEU A 137 12.14 20.14 5.22
C LEU A 137 13.49 20.80 5.50
N ASN A 138 13.49 22.02 6.05
CA ASN A 138 14.71 22.79 6.32
C ASN A 138 15.64 22.95 5.10
N GLY A 139 15.07 23.05 3.89
CA GLY A 139 15.82 23.18 2.63
C GLY A 139 16.31 21.85 2.03
N ASP A 140 16.15 20.73 2.73
CA ASP A 140 16.47 19.40 2.21
C ASP A 140 15.27 18.78 1.48
N SER A 141 15.53 18.13 0.34
CA SER A 141 14.55 17.24 -0.30
C SER A 141 14.36 15.97 0.53
N VAL A 142 13.13 15.72 0.93
CA VAL A 142 12.73 14.59 1.79
C VAL A 142 11.45 13.94 1.24
N THR A 143 11.07 12.79 1.78
CA THR A 143 9.76 12.17 1.55
C THR A 143 8.89 12.42 2.77
N GLU A 144 7.68 12.93 2.56
CA GLU A 144 6.62 13.02 3.56
C GLU A 144 5.66 11.85 3.37
N THR A 145 5.56 10.97 4.37
CA THR A 145 4.52 9.95 4.46
C THR A 145 3.38 10.49 5.32
N ARG A 146 2.17 10.48 4.75
CA ARG A 146 0.94 10.86 5.44
C ARG A 146 0.11 9.63 5.72
N MET A 147 -0.40 9.53 6.93
CA MET A 147 -1.43 8.56 7.32
C MET A 147 -2.68 9.32 7.74
N VAL A 148 -3.72 9.27 6.91
CA VAL A 148 -5.00 9.97 7.06
C VAL A 148 -6.01 9.00 7.65
N TYR A 149 -6.48 9.26 8.86
CA TYR A 149 -7.53 8.49 9.51
C TYR A 149 -8.89 9.18 9.32
N PHE A 150 -9.95 8.39 9.17
CA PHE A 150 -11.31 8.89 8.94
C PHE A 150 -12.18 8.74 10.18
N THR A 151 -13.22 9.57 10.29
CA THR A 151 -14.18 9.43 11.39
C THR A 151 -15.09 8.22 11.14
N ARG A 152 -15.47 7.52 12.21
CA ARG A 152 -16.35 6.33 12.09
C ARG A 152 -17.81 6.70 11.81
N THR A 153 -18.25 7.88 12.21
CA THR A 153 -19.64 8.35 12.03
C THR A 153 -19.87 8.98 10.66
N SER A 154 -18.82 9.55 10.07
CA SER A 154 -18.82 10.16 8.74
C SER A 154 -17.53 9.76 8.01
N PRO A 155 -17.49 8.58 7.36
CA PRO A 155 -16.25 8.04 6.75
C PRO A 155 -15.63 8.88 5.63
N GLN A 156 -16.35 9.88 5.13
CA GLN A 156 -15.85 10.91 4.22
C GLN A 156 -15.03 12.01 4.93
N ASP A 157 -15.16 12.14 6.25
CA ASP A 157 -14.52 13.18 7.04
C ASP A 157 -13.20 12.66 7.64
N THR A 158 -12.12 13.40 7.43
CA THR A 158 -10.83 13.11 8.06
C THR A 158 -10.86 13.45 9.55
N ALA A 159 -10.49 12.48 10.38
CA ALA A 159 -10.32 12.64 11.82
C ALA A 159 -8.96 13.28 12.14
N VAL A 160 -7.87 12.72 11.61
CA VAL A 160 -6.49 13.14 11.91
C VAL A 160 -5.55 12.68 10.80
N VAL A 161 -4.49 13.45 10.57
CA VAL A 161 -3.39 13.07 9.69
C VAL A 161 -2.10 13.03 10.49
N THR A 162 -1.40 11.90 10.43
CA THR A 162 -0.02 11.78 10.92
C THR A 162 0.94 12.07 9.78
N HIS A 163 1.89 12.96 10.02
CA HIS A 163 2.93 13.33 9.08
C HIS A 163 4.26 12.78 9.56
N SER A 164 4.96 12.04 8.69
CA SER A 164 6.30 11.55 8.97
C SER A 164 7.26 11.82 7.83
N PHE A 165 8.51 12.15 8.17
CA PHE A 165 9.51 12.55 7.18
C PHE A 165 10.67 11.57 7.12
N SER A 166 11.17 11.30 5.92
CA SER A 166 12.33 10.45 5.70
C SER A 166 13.30 11.03 4.67
N LYS A 167 14.59 10.73 4.83
CA LYS A 167 15.64 10.98 3.84
C LYS A 167 16.22 9.63 3.42
N GLY A 168 15.85 9.17 2.22
CA GLY A 168 16.07 7.79 1.81
C GLY A 168 15.34 6.81 2.74
N ASN A 169 16.05 5.80 3.26
CA ASN A 169 15.46 4.77 4.13
C ASN A 169 15.43 5.14 5.62
N LYS A 170 15.76 6.38 6.00
CA LYS A 170 15.87 6.82 7.39
C LYS A 170 14.78 7.84 7.73
N LEU A 171 14.02 7.57 8.79
CA LEU A 171 13.09 8.53 9.38
C LEU A 171 13.85 9.69 10.04
N ILE A 172 13.34 10.91 9.88
CA ILE A 172 13.86 12.13 10.48
C ILE A 172 13.17 12.32 11.83
N LYS A 173 13.86 11.92 12.89
CA LYS A 173 13.31 11.97 14.26
C LYS A 173 12.93 13.40 14.66
N GLY A 174 11.76 13.54 15.27
CA GLY A 174 11.28 14.82 15.81
C GLY A 174 10.71 15.78 14.76
N ALA A 175 10.67 15.39 13.48
CA ALA A 175 9.99 16.13 12.43
C ALA A 175 8.50 15.73 12.28
N ASP A 176 8.09 14.63 12.91
CA ASP A 176 6.73 14.13 12.83
C ASP A 176 5.74 15.07 13.54
N TYR A 177 4.55 15.26 12.96
CA TYR A 177 3.49 16.04 13.59
C TYR A 177 2.10 15.51 13.20
N LEU A 178 1.08 15.95 13.94
CA LEU A 178 -0.33 15.62 13.65
C LEU A 178 -1.04 16.85 13.06
N SER A 179 -2.02 16.64 12.20
CA SER A 179 -2.96 17.68 11.79
C SER A 179 -4.40 17.17 11.88
N TYR A 180 -5.34 18.07 12.21
CA TYR A 180 -6.77 17.77 12.27
C TYR A 180 -7.46 18.55 11.16
N ASP A 181 -7.82 17.90 10.06
CA ASP A 181 -8.66 18.55 9.06
C ASP A 181 -9.23 17.53 8.07
N THR A 182 -10.55 17.61 7.85
CA THR A 182 -11.31 17.20 6.65
C THR A 182 -10.64 17.49 5.28
N ARG A 183 -9.55 18.27 5.24
CA ARG A 183 -8.72 18.75 4.11
C ARG A 183 -7.20 18.93 4.45
N GLY A 184 -6.70 18.47 5.60
CA GLY A 184 -5.28 18.49 6.03
C GLY A 184 -4.55 19.82 6.35
N ARG A 185 -5.22 20.94 6.66
CA ARG A 185 -4.62 22.31 6.75
C ARG A 185 -4.36 22.85 8.16
N ARG A 186 -4.77 22.19 9.23
CA ARG A 186 -4.59 22.71 10.61
C ARG A 186 -3.66 21.80 11.40
N PRO A 187 -2.39 22.19 11.61
CA PRO A 187 -1.50 21.48 12.52
C PRO A 187 -2.15 21.37 13.90
N ALA A 188 -2.07 20.19 14.49
CA ALA A 188 -2.38 19.99 15.89
C ALA A 188 -1.39 20.81 16.73
N PRO A 189 -1.78 21.31 17.92
CA PRO A 189 -0.85 21.93 18.84
C PRO A 189 0.35 21.00 19.11
N GLN A 190 1.57 21.54 19.21
CA GLN A 190 2.81 20.75 19.39
C GLN A 190 2.76 19.75 20.58
N ASP A 191 1.86 19.97 21.54
CA ASP A 191 1.69 19.16 22.74
C ASP A 191 0.55 18.13 22.68
N SER A 192 -0.15 17.99 21.54
CA SER A 192 -1.20 17.00 21.39
C SER A 192 -0.60 15.59 21.32
N LYS A 193 -0.47 14.94 22.47
CA LYS A 193 -0.15 13.52 22.57
C LYS A 193 -1.38 12.69 22.19
N PHE A 194 -1.22 11.75 21.27
CA PHE A 194 -2.25 10.77 20.93
C PHE A 194 -2.37 9.78 22.10
N SER A 195 -3.46 9.82 22.85
CA SER A 195 -3.88 8.68 23.67
C SER A 195 -4.76 7.78 22.80
N ARG A 196 -4.30 6.53 22.58
CA ARG A 196 -5.10 5.47 21.96
C ARG A 196 -6.31 5.11 22.82
#